data_AF-A0A166DGM8-F1
#
_entry.id   AF-A0A166DGM8-F1
#
_cell.length_a   1.000
_cell.length_b   1.000
_cell.length_c   1.000
_cell.angle_alpha   90.00
_cell.angle_beta   90.00
_cell.angle_gamma   90.00
#
_symmetry.space_group_name_H-M   'P 1'
#
loop_
_entity.id
_entity.type
_entity.pdbx_description
1 polymer ?
#
loop_
_entity_poly.entity_id
_entity_poly.type
_entity_poly.pdbx_seq_one_letter_code
_entity_poly.pdbx_strand_id
1 'polypeptide(L)'
;MKTVLLMFLLSSAGPNGEVGASYVEKDSVEECQQGIVALKEILAEPRFKIHYAGCHQSSAQISEFEHPGADDEGDKPELFVYLNRIEKGQLLVSKAGSLASCEASINKSESWCAVSTQKLLRQ
;
A
#
# COMPACT_ATOMS: atom_id res chain seq x y z
N MET A 1 -21.75 -1.00 0.25
CA MET A 1 -20.34 -0.59 0.08
C MET A 1 -19.75 -1.50 -0.98
N LYS A 2 -19.08 -0.96 -2.01
CA LYS A 2 -18.51 -1.78 -3.10
C LYS A 2 -17.22 -2.40 -2.55
N THR A 3 -17.15 -3.72 -2.48
CA THR A 3 -15.90 -4.43 -2.22
C THR A 3 -15.10 -4.45 -3.53
N VAL A 4 -13.88 -3.95 -3.49
CA VAL A 4 -12.96 -3.93 -4.63
C VAL A 4 -11.81 -4.90 -4.38
N LEU A 5 -11.13 -5.32 -5.44
CA LEU A 5 -9.88 -6.05 -5.30
C LEU A 5 -8.73 -5.04 -5.26
N LEU A 6 -8.04 -4.97 -4.13
CA LEU A 6 -6.85 -4.12 -3.96
C LEU A 6 -5.60 -4.95 -4.19
N MET A 7 -4.83 -4.53 -5.18
CA MET A 7 -3.43 -4.87 -5.28
C MET A 7 -2.67 -4.08 -4.21
N PHE A 8 -2.04 -4.77 -3.28
CA PHE A 8 -1.34 -4.17 -2.15
C PHE A 8 0.13 -4.52 -2.19
N LEU A 9 0.96 -3.48 -2.30
CA LEU A 9 2.42 -3.60 -2.35
C LEU A 9 3.02 -2.90 -1.14
N LEU A 10 3.86 -3.61 -0.41
CA LEU A 10 4.72 -3.05 0.64
C LEU A 10 6.17 -3.13 0.20
N SER A 11 6.84 -1.98 0.13
CA SER A 11 8.26 -1.93 -0.20
C SER A 11 8.98 -0.89 0.63
N SER A 12 10.23 -1.11 0.97
CA SER A 12 11.08 -0.07 1.55
C SER A 12 11.98 0.54 0.49
N ALA A 13 11.96 1.88 0.40
CA ALA A 13 12.81 2.66 -0.48
C ALA A 13 13.62 3.69 0.34
N GLY A 14 14.93 3.76 0.10
CA GLY A 14 15.81 4.76 0.73
C GLY A 14 16.45 4.35 2.07
N PRO A 15 17.34 5.21 2.61
CA PRO A 15 18.28 4.88 3.69
C PRO A 15 17.62 4.66 5.05
N ASN A 16 16.39 5.13 5.26
CA ASN A 16 15.69 5.01 6.54
C ASN A 16 14.86 3.71 6.65
N GLY A 17 14.75 2.92 5.58
CA GLY A 17 14.05 1.63 5.60
C GLY A 17 12.54 1.72 5.82
N GLU A 18 11.94 2.91 5.71
CA GLU A 18 10.50 3.11 5.86
C GLU A 18 9.73 2.27 4.85
N VAL A 19 8.65 1.64 5.31
CA VAL A 19 7.79 0.82 4.47
C VAL A 19 6.76 1.72 3.79
N GLY A 20 6.82 1.82 2.47
CA GLY A 20 5.81 2.43 1.63
C GLY A 20 4.72 1.43 1.24
N ALA A 21 3.47 1.89 1.15
CA ALA A 21 2.32 1.16 0.65
C ALA A 21 1.77 1.79 -0.64
N SER A 22 1.49 0.94 -1.62
CA SER A 22 0.75 1.31 -2.82
C SER A 22 -0.47 0.42 -2.97
N TYR A 23 -1.57 1.03 -3.42
CA TYR A 23 -2.87 0.38 -3.58
C TYR A 23 -3.37 0.63 -5.00
N VAL A 24 -3.82 -0.42 -5.69
CA VAL A 24 -4.46 -0.27 -7.00
C VAL A 24 -5.76 -1.04 -6.99
N GLU A 25 -6.86 -0.34 -7.26
CA GLU A 25 -8.17 -0.95 -7.45
C GLU A 25 -8.21 -1.72 -8.78
N LYS A 26 -8.74 -2.94 -8.73
CA LYS A 26 -8.94 -3.82 -9.88
C LYS A 26 -10.36 -4.38 -9.87
N ASP A 27 -10.91 -4.56 -11.07
CA ASP A 27 -12.28 -5.06 -11.25
C ASP A 27 -12.34 -6.59 -11.24
N SER A 28 -11.23 -7.29 -11.46
CA SER A 28 -11.16 -8.76 -11.48
C SER A 28 -9.93 -9.34 -10.79
N VAL A 29 -10.04 -10.61 -10.37
CA VAL A 29 -8.95 -11.36 -9.75
C VAL A 29 -7.82 -11.62 -10.74
N GLU A 30 -8.15 -11.92 -11.99
CA GLU A 30 -7.14 -12.17 -13.02
C GLU A 30 -6.27 -10.92 -13.26
N GLU A 31 -6.88 -9.74 -13.43
CA GLU A 31 -6.13 -8.50 -13.68
C GLU A 31 -5.19 -8.14 -12.52
N CYS A 32 -5.63 -8.35 -11.28
CA CYS A 32 -4.79 -8.08 -10.12
C CYS A 32 -3.62 -9.06 -10.04
N GLN A 33 -3.85 -10.35 -10.28
CA GLN A 33 -2.79 -11.35 -10.26
C GLN A 33 -1.76 -11.10 -11.36
N GLN A 34 -2.21 -10.75 -12.57
CA GLN A 34 -1.31 -10.36 -13.67
C GLN A 34 -0.48 -9.12 -13.30
N GLY A 35 -1.11 -8.11 -12.67
CA GLY A 35 -0.41 -6.92 -12.17
C GLY A 35 0.67 -7.25 -11.13
N ILE A 36 0.39 -8.15 -10.18
CA ILE A 36 1.37 -8.62 -9.19
C ILE A 36 2.56 -9.32 -9.86
N VAL A 37 2.30 -10.17 -10.87
CA VAL A 37 3.39 -10.85 -11.61
C VAL A 37 4.27 -9.83 -12.32
N ALA A 38 3.69 -8.88 -13.05
CA ALA A 38 4.44 -7.83 -13.74
C ALA A 38 5.25 -6.96 -12.76
N LEU A 39 4.67 -6.60 -11.61
CA LEU A 39 5.39 -5.85 -10.57
C LEU A 39 6.56 -6.63 -9.98
N LYS A 40 6.42 -7.95 -9.78
CA LYS A 40 7.54 -8.77 -9.25
C LYS A 40 8.75 -8.75 -10.17
N GLU A 41 8.55 -8.67 -11.48
CA GLU A 41 9.65 -8.57 -12.46
C GLU A 41 10.34 -7.21 -12.38
N ILE A 42 9.57 -6.11 -12.30
CA ILE A 42 10.11 -4.75 -12.19
C ILE A 42 10.82 -4.56 -10.84
N LEU A 43 10.25 -5.09 -9.77
CA LEU A 43 10.77 -4.94 -8.41
C LEU A 43 11.83 -5.98 -8.04
N ALA A 44 12.20 -6.88 -8.96
CA ALA A 44 13.34 -7.77 -8.80
C ALA A 44 14.69 -7.02 -8.84
N GLU A 45 14.68 -5.71 -9.16
CA GLU A 45 15.84 -4.86 -9.03
C GLU A 45 16.34 -4.79 -7.57
N PRO A 46 17.66 -4.91 -7.30
CA PRO A 46 18.24 -4.92 -5.95
C PRO A 46 17.95 -3.68 -5.10
N ARG A 47 17.42 -2.63 -5.73
CA ARG A 47 17.16 -1.33 -5.12
C ARG A 47 15.94 -1.34 -4.20
N PHE A 48 15.03 -2.30 -4.35
CA PHE A 48 13.78 -2.37 -3.58
C PHE A 48 13.68 -3.65 -2.78
N LYS A 49 13.33 -3.55 -1.50
CA LYS A 49 12.94 -4.71 -0.68
C LYS A 49 11.43 -4.77 -0.61
N ILE A 50 10.85 -5.79 -1.25
CA ILE A 50 9.41 -6.07 -1.17
C ILE A 50 9.12 -6.84 0.12
N HIS A 51 8.26 -6.30 0.97
CA HIS A 51 7.78 -6.97 2.18
C HIS A 51 6.51 -7.78 1.92
N TYR A 52 5.66 -7.30 1.01
CA TYR A 52 4.40 -7.95 0.65
C TYR A 52 3.93 -7.52 -0.74
N ALA A 53 3.31 -8.44 -1.48
CA ALA A 53 2.62 -8.16 -2.73
C ALA A 53 1.46 -9.15 -2.88
N GLY A 54 0.22 -8.67 -2.87
CA GLY A 54 -0.95 -9.55 -2.94
C GLY A 54 -2.24 -8.84 -3.39
N CYS A 55 -3.24 -9.66 -3.68
CA CYS A 55 -4.57 -9.23 -4.12
C CYS A 55 -5.60 -9.61 -3.06
N HIS A 56 -6.30 -8.62 -2.52
CA HIS A 56 -7.29 -8.84 -1.47
C HIS A 56 -8.57 -8.08 -1.72
N GLN A 57 -9.69 -8.67 -1.31
CA GLN A 57 -10.92 -7.93 -1.18
C GLN A 57 -10.77 -6.85 -0.10
N SER A 58 -11.30 -5.67 -0.36
CA SER A 58 -11.32 -4.56 0.59
C SER A 58 -12.55 -3.70 0.39
N SER A 59 -13.03 -3.08 1.47
CA SER A 59 -14.03 -2.00 1.41
C SER A 59 -13.40 -0.62 1.35
N ALA A 60 -12.07 -0.52 1.52
CA ALA A 60 -11.34 0.73 1.46
C ALA A 60 -11.36 1.31 0.04
N GLN A 61 -11.71 2.58 -0.06
CA GLN A 61 -11.56 3.38 -1.28
C GLN A 61 -10.33 4.24 -1.12
N ILE A 62 -9.34 4.04 -1.99
CA ILE A 62 -8.04 4.72 -1.95
C ILE A 62 -7.96 5.63 -3.17
N SER A 63 -7.42 6.84 -3.02
CA SER A 63 -7.20 7.73 -4.17
C SER A 63 -6.26 7.09 -5.20
N GLU A 64 -6.36 7.56 -6.44
CA GLU A 64 -5.46 7.12 -7.50
C GLU A 64 -4.00 7.41 -7.13
N PHE A 65 -3.11 6.58 -7.65
CA PHE A 65 -1.68 6.77 -7.50
C PHE A 65 -1.21 7.84 -8.47
N GLU A 66 -0.72 8.95 -7.94
CA GLU A 66 -0.10 10.01 -8.73
C GLU A 66 1.41 9.75 -8.78
N HIS A 67 1.95 9.62 -9.99
CA HIS A 67 3.40 9.65 -10.18
C HIS A 67 3.86 11.10 -9.95
N PRO A 68 4.63 11.42 -8.90
CA PRO A 68 5.20 12.75 -8.78
C PRO A 68 6.03 13.01 -10.05
N GLY A 69 5.72 14.10 -10.75
CA GLY A 69 6.49 14.48 -11.94
C GLY A 69 7.95 14.70 -11.56
N ALA A 70 8.87 14.35 -12.44
CA ALA A 70 10.30 14.55 -12.21
C ALA A 70 10.67 16.05 -12.01
N ASP A 71 9.77 16.97 -12.37
CA ASP A 71 9.94 18.43 -12.32
C ASP A 71 9.15 19.12 -11.18
N ASP A 72 8.42 18.37 -10.33
CA ASP A 72 7.68 18.94 -9.20
C ASP A 72 8.60 19.17 -7.99
N GLU A 73 9.54 20.12 -8.12
CA GLU A 73 10.41 20.54 -7.00
C GLU A 73 9.67 21.36 -5.92
N GLY A 74 8.36 21.61 -6.08
CA GLY A 74 7.61 22.57 -5.25
C GLY A 74 7.04 21.99 -3.96
N ASP A 75 6.41 20.82 -4.00
CA ASP A 75 5.69 20.25 -2.87
C ASP A 75 6.03 18.77 -2.69
N LYS A 76 6.64 18.42 -1.55
CA LYS A 76 6.75 17.01 -1.16
C LYS A 76 5.32 16.46 -1.04
N PRO A 77 4.99 15.35 -1.73
CA PRO A 77 3.63 14.81 -1.66
C PRO A 77 3.27 14.50 -0.21
N GLU A 78 2.03 14.83 0.17
CA GLU A 78 1.54 14.56 1.52
C GLU A 78 1.64 13.06 1.82
N LEU A 79 2.25 12.71 2.96
CA LEU A 79 2.40 11.33 3.39
C LEU A 79 1.35 10.99 4.44
N PHE A 80 0.61 9.92 4.18
CA PHE A 80 -0.35 9.34 5.10
C PHE A 80 0.20 8.06 5.72
N VAL A 81 -0.06 7.86 7.00
CA VAL A 81 0.30 6.62 7.70
C VAL A 81 -0.92 5.71 7.78
N TYR A 82 -0.74 4.44 7.38
CA TYR A 82 -1.78 3.42 7.42
C TYR A 82 -1.35 2.19 8.18
N LEU A 83 -2.27 1.67 9.00
CA LEU A 83 -2.26 0.30 9.48
C LEU A 83 -3.01 -0.57 8.48
N ASN A 84 -2.28 -1.49 7.86
CA ASN A 84 -2.78 -2.49 6.94
C ASN A 84 -2.86 -3.83 7.65
N ARG A 85 -4.00 -4.52 7.53
CA ARG A 85 -4.21 -5.84 8.15
C ARG A 85 -4.89 -6.78 7.18
N ILE A 86 -4.42 -8.02 7.12
CA ILE A 86 -5.14 -9.08 6.42
C ILE A 86 -5.93 -9.87 7.45
N GLU A 87 -7.24 -9.91 7.30
CA GLU A 87 -8.14 -10.65 8.17
C GLU A 87 -9.12 -11.46 7.33
N LYS A 88 -9.13 -12.79 7.49
CA LYS A 88 -9.99 -13.70 6.72
C LYS A 88 -9.90 -13.50 5.20
N GLY A 89 -8.70 -13.18 4.70
CA GLY A 89 -8.43 -12.94 3.28
C GLY A 89 -8.79 -11.53 2.77
N GLN A 90 -9.34 -10.67 3.62
CA GLN A 90 -9.65 -9.28 3.29
C GLN A 90 -8.56 -8.33 3.79
N LEU A 91 -8.25 -7.31 3.00
CA LEU A 91 -7.36 -6.23 3.40
C LEU A 91 -8.18 -5.13 4.08
N LEU A 92 -7.82 -4.83 5.33
CA LEU A 92 -8.35 -3.73 6.11
C LEU A 92 -7.29 -2.63 6.18
N VAL A 93 -7.63 -1.43 5.72
CA VAL A 93 -6.75 -0.27 5.72
C VAL A 93 -7.31 0.76 6.68
N SER A 94 -6.51 1.24 7.64
CA SER A 94 -6.93 2.24 8.63
C SER A 94 -5.90 3.34 8.82
N LYS A 95 -6.34 4.60 8.87
CA LYS A 95 -5.45 5.75 9.06
C LYS A 95 -4.90 5.78 10.49
N ALA A 96 -3.60 6.02 10.62
CA ALA A 96 -2.93 6.27 11.89
C ALA A 96 -2.45 7.72 11.98
N GLY A 97 -2.23 8.21 13.21
CA GLY A 97 -1.73 9.57 13.44
C GLY A 97 -0.23 9.72 13.16
N SER A 98 0.54 8.65 13.40
CA SER A 98 1.98 8.58 13.13
C SER A 98 2.44 7.13 12.97
N LEU A 99 3.63 6.91 12.41
CA LEU A 99 4.24 5.58 12.31
C LEU A 99 4.38 4.92 13.69
N ALA A 100 4.91 5.64 14.67
CA ALA A 100 5.05 5.11 16.04
C ALA A 100 3.71 4.67 16.66
N SER A 101 2.64 5.45 16.48
CA SER A 101 1.29 5.06 16.97
C SER A 101 0.74 3.84 16.23
N CYS A 102 1.06 3.71 14.95
CA CYS A 102 0.63 2.59 14.13
C CYS A 102 1.33 1.32 14.59
N GLU A 103 2.66 1.37 14.74
CA GLU A 103 3.48 0.21 15.11
C GLU A 103 3.10 -0.32 16.49
N ALA A 104 2.77 0.57 17.44
CA ALA A 104 2.25 0.19 18.75
C ALA A 104 0.91 -0.59 18.69
N SER A 105 0.17 -0.48 17.57
CA SER A 105 -1.11 -1.16 17.35
C SER A 105 -0.97 -2.51 16.61
N ILE A 106 0.23 -2.86 16.14
CA ILE A 106 0.48 -4.15 15.48
C ILE A 106 0.44 -5.26 16.54
N ASN A 107 -0.56 -6.15 16.43
CA ASN A 107 -0.74 -7.28 17.35
C ASN A 107 -1.01 -8.62 16.65
N LYS A 108 -0.98 -8.65 15.30
CA LYS A 108 -1.23 -9.83 14.47
C LYS A 108 -0.09 -10.05 13.48
N SER A 109 0.05 -11.29 13.02
CA SER A 109 1.12 -11.74 12.12
C SER A 109 1.04 -11.19 10.69
N GLU A 110 -0.13 -10.72 10.24
CA GLU A 110 -0.34 -10.13 8.92
C GLU A 110 -0.80 -8.68 9.05
N SER A 111 0.06 -7.87 9.65
CA SER A 111 -0.22 -6.46 9.90
C SER A 111 1.03 -5.63 9.69
N TRP A 112 0.87 -4.50 8.98
CA TRP A 112 1.98 -3.64 8.61
C TRP A 112 1.60 -2.18 8.77
N CYS A 113 2.54 -1.40 9.28
CA CYS A 113 2.48 0.04 9.27
C CYS A 113 3.28 0.55 8.08
N ALA A 114 2.64 1.38 7.28
CA ALA A 114 3.24 1.88 6.06
C ALA A 114 2.82 3.31 5.77
N VAL A 115 3.69 4.03 5.08
CA VAL A 115 3.39 5.36 4.53
C VAL A 115 2.87 5.26 3.11
N SER A 116 1.99 6.14 2.69
CA SER A 116 1.52 6.23 1.31
C SER A 116 1.23 7.67 0.95
N THR A 117 1.43 8.04 -0.31
CA THR A 117 0.94 9.30 -0.88
C THR A 117 -0.55 9.22 -1.25
N GLN A 118 -1.11 8.00 -1.31
CA GLN A 118 -2.51 7.80 -1.65
C GLN A 118 -3.41 7.97 -0.42
N LYS A 119 -4.53 8.68 -0.59
CA LYS A 119 -5.45 9.02 0.48
C LYS A 119 -6.59 8.01 0.58
N LEU A 120 -6.82 7.49 1.78
CA LEU A 120 -8.03 6.76 2.15
C LEU A 120 -9.25 7.70 2.15
N LEU A 121 -10.16 7.47 1.21
CA LEU A 121 -11.36 8.27 0.98
C LEU A 121 -12.53 7.76 1.82
N ARG A 122 -12.71 6.43 1.89
CA ARG A 122 -13.77 5.74 2.64
C ARG A 122 -13.32 4.34 3.08
N GLN A 123 -13.97 3.81 4.10
CA GLN A 123 -13.80 2.45 4.63
C GLN A 123 -15.12 1.72 4.62
#